data_AF-X0XD22-F1
#
_entry.id   AF-X0XD22-F1
#
_cell.length_a   1.000
_cell.length_b   1.000
_cell.length_c   1.000
_cell.angle_alpha   90.00
_cell.angle_beta   90.00
_cell.angle_gamma   90.00
#
_symmetry.space_group_name_H-M   'P 1'
#
loop_
_entity.id
_entity.type
_entity.pdbx_description
1 polymer ?
#
loop_
_entity_poly.entity_id
_entity_poly.type
_entity_poly.pdbx_seq_one_letter_code
_entity_poly.pdbx_strand_id
1 'polypeptide(L)' 'MSVVIRGMTIQDHDEVLALWRTSEGVGLSDADSEESIARYLA' A
#
# COMPACT_ATOMS: atom_id res chain seq x y z
N MET A 1 6.89 3.15 -23.22
CA MET A 1 6.73 2.74 -21.81
C MET A 1 5.30 3.06 -21.41
N SER A 2 4.48 2.05 -21.10
CA SER A 2 3.07 2.24 -20.74
C SER A 2 2.89 2.00 -19.25
N VAL A 3 2.20 2.90 -18.57
CA VAL A 3 1.80 2.75 -17.16
C VAL A 3 0.34 2.33 -17.12
N VAL A 4 0.03 1.32 -16.30
CA VAL A 4 -1.34 0.86 -16.05
C VAL A 4 -1.71 1.25 -14.62
N ILE A 5 -2.83 1.93 -14.46
CA ILE A 5 -3.38 2.31 -13.15
C ILE A 5 -4.58 1.42 -12.88
N ARG A 6 -4.60 0.78 -11.70
CA ARG A 6 -5.69 -0.07 -11.23
C ARG A 6 -5.91 0.12 -9.74
N GLY A 7 -7.06 -0.33 -9.24
CA GLY A 7 -7.29 -0.42 -7.81
C GLY A 7 -6.26 -1.34 -7.13
N MET A 8 -5.85 -0.95 -5.92
CA MET A 8 -5.04 -1.77 -5.04
C MET A 8 -5.90 -2.93 -4.49
N THR A 9 -5.30 -4.10 -4.39
CA THR A 9 -5.84 -5.27 -3.69
C THR A 9 -4.94 -5.60 -2.51
N ILE A 10 -5.41 -6.43 -1.58
CA ILE A 10 -4.59 -6.81 -0.42
C ILE A 10 -3.30 -7.55 -0.83
N GLN A 11 -3.33 -8.24 -1.97
CA GLN A 11 -2.18 -8.92 -2.55
C GLN A 11 -1.05 -7.96 -2.98
N ASP A 12 -1.34 -6.66 -3.11
CA ASP A 12 -0.35 -5.64 -3.46
C ASP A 12 0.30 -4.99 -2.22
N HIS A 13 -0.13 -5.36 -1.01
CA HIS A 13 0.25 -4.68 0.24
C HIS A 13 1.76 -4.62 0.43
N ASP A 14 2.47 -5.72 0.24
CA ASP A 14 3.92 -5.77 0.42
C ASP A 14 4.67 -4.81 -0.52
N GLU A 15 4.29 -4.78 -1.80
CA GLU A 15 4.91 -3.92 -2.80
C GLU A 15 4.61 -2.43 -2.54
N VAL A 16 3.36 -2.12 -2.17
CA VAL A 16 2.93 -0.77 -1.81
C VAL A 16 3.61 -0.30 -0.53
N LEU A 17 3.74 -1.17 0.48
CA LEU A 17 4.44 -0.87 1.72
C LEU A 17 5.93 -0.61 1.46
N ALA A 18 6.57 -1.40 0.60
CA ALA A 18 7.95 -1.16 0.20
C ALA A 18 8.10 0.21 -0.49
N LEU A 19 7.17 0.58 -1.37
CA LEU A 19 7.15 1.90 -2.01
C LEU A 19 7.01 3.02 -0.97
N TRP A 20 6.04 2.92 -0.06
CA TRP A 20 5.81 3.92 0.99
C TRP A 20 7.02 4.08 1.92
N ARG A 21 7.71 2.99 2.30
CA ARG A 21 8.92 3.03 3.13
C ARG A 21 10.07 3.83 2.49
N THR A 22 10.12 3.88 1.16
CA THR A 22 11.14 4.62 0.41
C THR A 22 10.71 6.02 0.00
N SER A 23 9.46 6.39 0.29
CA SER A 23 8.89 7.68 -0.10
C SER A 23 9.15 8.71 1.01
N GLU A 24 9.88 9.77 0.67
CA GLU A 24 10.15 10.87 1.59
C GLU A 24 8.84 11.51 2.09
N GLY A 25 8.73 11.70 3.41
CA GLY A 25 7.57 12.34 4.04
C GLY A 25 6.38 11.41 4.30
N VAL A 26 6.44 10.14 3.91
CA VAL A 26 5.40 9.14 4.26
C VAL A 26 5.66 8.58 5.66
N GLY A 27 4.75 8.87 6.59
CA GLY A 27 4.75 8.30 7.94
C GLY A 27 3.91 7.03 7.99
N LEU A 28 4.55 5.89 8.27
CA LEU A 28 3.88 4.61 8.43
C LEU A 28 3.48 4.37 9.90
N SER A 29 2.31 3.78 10.09
CA SER A 29 1.72 3.48 11.40
C SER A 29 0.93 2.15 11.38
N ASP A 30 0.28 1.80 12.47
CA ASP A 30 -0.58 0.61 12.55
C ASP A 30 -1.78 0.66 11.59
N ALA A 31 -2.14 1.85 11.10
CA ALA A 31 -3.15 2.01 10.05
C ALA A 31 -2.70 1.40 8.71
N ASP A 32 -1.39 1.28 8.48
CA ASP A 32 -0.79 0.76 7.26
C ASP A 32 -0.47 -0.75 7.35
N SER A 33 -0.87 -1.40 8.45
CA SER A 33 -0.75 -2.85 8.60
C SER A 33 -1.64 -3.61 7.60
N GLU A 34 -1.25 -4.84 7.26
CA GLU A 34 -2.00 -5.69 6.33
C GLU A 34 -3.46 -5.86 6.80
N GLU A 35 -3.69 -6.07 8.09
CA GLU A 35 -5.04 -6.22 8.65
C GLU A 35 -5.90 -4.95 8.48
N SER A 36 -5.32 -3.77 8.77
CA SER A 36 -6.02 -2.49 8.63
C SER A 36 -6.35 -2.18 7.18
N ILE A 37 -5.41 -2.42 6.26
CA ILE A 37 -5.61 -2.21 4.83
C ILE A 37 -6.60 -3.25 4.27
N ALA A 38 -6.51 -4.51 4.69
CA ALA A 38 -7.47 -5.55 4.29
C ALA A 38 -8.90 -5.19 4.71
N ARG A 39 -9.08 -4.65 5.92
CA ARG A 39 -10.37 -4.17 6.41
C ARG A 39 -10.89 -2.98 5.62
N TYR A 40 -10.00 -2.07 5.20
CA TYR A 40 -10.37 -0.91 4.38
C TYR A 40 -10.76 -1.29 2.95
N LEU A 41 -10.12 -2.33 2.39
CA LEU A 41 -10.34 -2.80 1.02
C LEU A 41 -11.53 -3.78 0.88
N ALA A 42 -12.06 -4.30 2.00
CA ALA A 42 -13.22 -5.18 2.04
C ALA A 42 -14.55 -4.45 1.77
#